data_AF-A0A7W7KQF6-F1
#
_entry.id   AF-A0A7W7KQF6-F1
#
_cell.length_a   1.000
_cell.length_b   1.000
_cell.length_c   1.000
_cell.angle_alpha   90.00
_cell.angle_beta   90.00
_cell.angle_gamma   90.00
#
_symmetry.space_group_name_H-M   'P 1'
#
loop_
_entity.id
_entity.type
_entity.pdbx_description
1 polymer ?
#
loop_
_entity_poly.entity_id
_entity_poly.type
_entity_poly.pdbx_seq_one_letter_code
_entity_poly.pdbx_strand_id
1 'polypeptide(L)'
;MRKAFPTLLAGSLLLGGCNDSDTQDQLERSQAFFRQHPLPALQIVAGNGSFVLPLLPDTQYYAENNHREGHLLRSEQRYPDLPYPPAMAFFAQTFWLAKNAEALQVPLVVHLGDVVENSTVASQWQTASGAMRTLEERGVPYSIVTGERDVRSAATADDQRSFLDEFKDHFGPQRAAWQSTYVGSDPRGLSQVHLFQRYGQSFLLLALDWSPSEATLAWAQAVLDEHSHIPAILVSHNILRRNAEGVAELSREGSASGPLLWERLIRRNDQVFLTLSAHADGAAHVRMLNDLGHSVDMIMVDYQHQYLGGNGLLQLLELDLRHNRLGALALSPWVLWKQQFYPQAYRPCASPQALGDCDQLMPQASPGWDNRFQIELDYQARFAGFQGYSARLPLQSGTASLLEQLQAQLAPR
;
A
#
# COMPACT_ATOMS: atom_id res chain seq x y z
N MET A 1 -32.91 -12.14 -43.62
CA MET A 1 -31.49 -12.46 -43.89
C MET A 1 -30.64 -11.76 -42.84
N ARG A 2 -30.24 -12.49 -41.79
CA ARG A 2 -29.39 -11.99 -40.70
C ARG A 2 -27.92 -12.17 -41.12
N LYS A 3 -27.14 -11.09 -41.13
CA LYS A 3 -25.69 -11.13 -41.38
C LYS A 3 -24.97 -11.38 -40.06
N ALA A 4 -24.21 -12.47 -40.02
CA ALA A 4 -23.32 -12.84 -38.91
C ALA A 4 -22.03 -12.01 -38.99
N PHE A 5 -21.57 -11.53 -37.83
CA PHE A 5 -20.23 -10.95 -37.64
C PHE A 5 -19.22 -12.09 -37.41
N PRO A 6 -18.00 -12.03 -37.96
CA PRO A 6 -16.96 -13.01 -37.67
C PRO A 6 -16.24 -12.66 -36.36
N THR A 7 -16.16 -13.65 -35.47
CA THR A 7 -15.37 -13.63 -34.25
C THR A 7 -13.89 -13.69 -34.61
N LEU A 8 -13.12 -12.66 -34.25
CA LEU A 8 -11.65 -12.68 -34.31
C LEU A 8 -11.14 -13.49 -33.10
N LEU A 9 -10.56 -14.67 -33.37
CA LEU A 9 -9.74 -15.39 -32.41
C LEU A 9 -8.46 -14.56 -32.16
N ALA A 10 -8.27 -14.11 -30.92
CA ALA A 10 -6.97 -13.66 -30.44
C ALA A 10 -6.06 -14.88 -30.31
N GLY A 11 -5.05 -14.98 -31.16
CA GLY A 11 -4.01 -16.00 -31.07
C GLY A 11 -3.03 -15.65 -29.96
N SER A 12 -3.08 -16.42 -28.88
CA SER A 12 -2.05 -16.41 -27.83
C SER A 12 -0.74 -16.93 -28.40
N LEU A 13 0.28 -16.07 -28.46
CA LEU A 13 1.67 -16.49 -28.66
C LEU A 13 2.16 -17.09 -27.34
N LEU A 14 2.06 -18.42 -27.23
CA LEU A 14 2.72 -19.21 -26.19
C LEU A 14 4.21 -19.27 -26.51
N LEU A 15 5.03 -18.51 -25.79
CA LEU A 15 6.43 -18.83 -25.60
C LEU A 15 6.54 -19.68 -24.34
N GLY A 16 6.88 -20.95 -24.52
CA GLY A 16 6.97 -21.92 -23.44
C GLY A 16 8.23 -21.75 -22.60
N GLY A 17 8.02 -21.60 -21.30
CA GLY A 17 8.93 -22.07 -20.26
C GLY A 17 8.14 -22.95 -19.30
N CYS A 18 8.65 -24.15 -18.97
CA CYS A 18 7.98 -25.06 -18.02
C CYS A 18 7.77 -24.47 -16.62
N ASN A 19 8.32 -23.29 -16.30
CA ASN A 19 8.10 -22.56 -15.04
C ASN A 19 6.82 -21.71 -15.02
N ASP A 20 6.30 -21.29 -16.19
CA ASP A 20 5.14 -20.38 -16.24
C ASP A 20 3.83 -21.09 -15.88
N SER A 21 3.68 -22.37 -16.27
CA SER A 21 2.50 -23.17 -15.92
C SER A 21 2.40 -23.43 -14.42
N ASP A 22 3.53 -23.72 -13.76
CA ASP A 22 3.55 -24.03 -12.33
C ASP A 22 3.24 -22.79 -11.49
N THR A 23 3.73 -21.61 -11.91
CA THR A 23 3.42 -20.34 -11.24
C THR A 23 1.93 -20.02 -11.41
N GLN A 24 1.40 -20.11 -12.62
CA GLN A 24 -0.02 -19.85 -12.89
C GLN A 24 -0.94 -20.79 -12.09
N ASP A 25 -0.62 -22.09 -12.04
CA ASP A 25 -1.32 -23.07 -11.22
C ASP A 25 -1.33 -22.70 -9.73
N GLN A 26 -0.20 -22.23 -9.19
CA GLN A 26 -0.10 -21.79 -7.80
C GLN A 26 -0.95 -20.55 -7.53
N LEU A 27 -0.98 -19.59 -8.45
CA LEU A 27 -1.81 -18.39 -8.33
C LEU A 27 -3.30 -18.74 -8.33
N GLU A 28 -3.73 -19.60 -9.25
CA GLU A 28 -5.12 -20.04 -9.34
C GLU A 28 -5.55 -20.80 -8.09
N ARG A 29 -4.70 -21.68 -7.56
CA ARG A 29 -4.96 -22.36 -6.28
C ARG A 29 -5.04 -21.37 -5.12
N SER A 30 -4.15 -20.37 -5.10
CA SER A 30 -4.12 -19.35 -4.06
C SER A 30 -5.39 -18.50 -4.06
N GLN A 31 -5.82 -18.03 -5.22
CA GLN A 31 -7.07 -17.28 -5.35
C GLN A 31 -8.29 -18.15 -5.04
N ALA A 32 -8.30 -19.41 -5.49
CA ALA A 32 -9.38 -20.35 -5.21
C ALA A 32 -9.54 -20.61 -3.71
N PHE A 33 -8.43 -20.72 -2.97
CA PHE A 33 -8.45 -20.89 -1.52
C PHE A 33 -9.27 -19.79 -0.83
N PHE A 34 -8.99 -18.50 -1.09
CA PHE A 34 -9.71 -17.40 -0.44
C PHE A 34 -11.17 -17.26 -0.89
N ARG A 35 -11.48 -17.59 -2.15
CA ARG A 35 -12.87 -17.63 -2.64
C ARG A 35 -13.69 -18.73 -1.97
N GLN A 36 -13.07 -19.89 -1.69
CA GLN A 36 -13.72 -21.04 -1.05
C GLN A 36 -13.81 -20.91 0.48
N HIS A 37 -12.94 -20.10 1.09
CA HIS A 37 -12.86 -19.91 2.53
C HIS A 37 -13.08 -18.43 2.92
N PRO A 38 -14.24 -17.83 2.62
CA PRO A 38 -14.48 -16.43 2.95
C PRO A 38 -14.58 -16.23 4.47
N LEU A 39 -13.90 -15.22 5.00
CA LEU A 39 -14.08 -14.79 6.39
C LEU A 39 -15.49 -14.22 6.61
N PRO A 40 -16.00 -14.16 7.86
CA PRO A 40 -17.22 -13.44 8.19
C PRO A 40 -17.15 -11.96 7.77
N ALA A 41 -18.29 -11.35 7.45
CA ALA A 41 -18.35 -9.93 7.13
C ALA A 41 -18.12 -9.07 8.39
N LEU A 42 -17.44 -7.93 8.22
CA LEU A 42 -17.35 -6.91 9.26
C LEU A 42 -18.74 -6.34 9.56
N GLN A 43 -19.06 -6.20 10.83
CA GLN A 43 -20.29 -5.61 11.35
C GLN A 43 -19.95 -4.20 11.86
N ILE A 44 -19.52 -3.33 10.94
CA ILE A 44 -19.11 -1.95 11.22
C ILE A 44 -20.22 -1.01 10.77
N VAL A 45 -20.59 -0.08 11.64
CA VAL A 45 -21.53 1.00 11.33
C VAL A 45 -20.73 2.17 10.78
N ALA A 46 -20.71 2.28 9.45
CA ALA A 46 -20.16 3.44 8.76
C ALA A 46 -21.06 4.69 8.95
N GLY A 47 -20.49 5.88 8.78
CA GLY A 47 -21.26 7.14 8.84
C GLY A 47 -20.95 8.05 10.03
N ASN A 48 -19.89 7.76 10.79
CA ASN A 48 -19.34 8.65 11.80
C ASN A 48 -18.54 9.83 11.21
N GLY A 49 -18.32 9.89 9.89
CA GLY A 49 -17.52 10.95 9.27
C GLY A 49 -16.05 10.60 9.10
N SER A 50 -15.70 9.32 9.16
CA SER A 50 -14.34 8.83 8.93
C SER A 50 -14.25 7.82 7.78
N PHE A 51 -13.03 7.64 7.25
CA PHE A 51 -12.73 6.63 6.24
C PHE A 51 -11.32 6.07 6.44
N VAL A 52 -11.07 4.85 5.97
CA VAL A 52 -9.77 4.19 6.10
C VAL A 52 -9.00 4.21 4.77
N LEU A 53 -7.73 4.60 4.81
CA LEU A 53 -6.72 4.38 3.77
C LEU A 53 -5.84 3.18 4.17
N PRO A 54 -6.02 2.02 3.55
CA PRO A 54 -5.14 0.87 3.77
C PRO A 54 -3.80 1.08 3.08
N LEU A 55 -2.71 0.86 3.81
CA LEU A 55 -1.33 0.89 3.35
C LEU A 55 -0.81 -0.54 3.23
N LEU A 56 -0.34 -0.92 2.04
CA LEU A 56 0.38 -2.16 1.78
C LEU A 56 1.87 -1.83 1.65
N PRO A 57 2.65 -1.94 2.74
CA PRO A 57 4.10 -1.81 2.67
C PRO A 57 4.73 -3.11 2.16
N ASP A 58 5.78 -2.97 1.36
CA ASP A 58 6.84 -3.97 1.14
C ASP A 58 6.34 -5.42 1.09
N THR A 59 5.73 -5.74 -0.05
CA THR A 59 5.14 -7.07 -0.30
C THR A 59 6.12 -8.01 -1.00
N GLN A 60 7.35 -7.56 -1.23
CA GLN A 60 8.38 -8.21 -2.02
C GLN A 60 8.70 -9.63 -1.53
N TYR A 61 8.73 -9.86 -0.21
CA TYR A 61 8.97 -11.21 0.34
C TYR A 61 7.79 -12.17 0.13
N TYR A 62 6.58 -11.67 -0.03
CA TYR A 62 5.42 -12.50 -0.38
C TYR A 62 5.40 -12.81 -1.89
N ALA A 63 5.74 -11.81 -2.71
CA ALA A 63 5.85 -11.96 -4.16
C ALA A 63 7.00 -12.88 -4.57
N GLU A 64 8.12 -12.85 -3.84
CA GLU A 64 9.22 -13.82 -3.97
C GLU A 64 8.72 -15.25 -3.82
N ASN A 65 7.75 -15.49 -2.92
CA ASN A 65 7.09 -16.77 -2.74
C ASN A 65 8.08 -17.95 -2.56
N ASN A 66 9.14 -17.75 -1.76
CA ASN A 66 10.23 -18.72 -1.58
C ASN A 66 10.91 -19.13 -2.89
N HIS A 67 10.98 -18.21 -3.87
CA HIS A 67 11.78 -18.39 -5.06
C HIS A 67 13.21 -18.78 -4.66
N ARG A 68 13.71 -19.84 -5.29
CA ARG A 68 15.05 -20.37 -5.01
C ARG A 68 16.05 -19.65 -5.89
N GLU A 69 16.79 -18.72 -5.32
CA GLU A 69 17.98 -18.21 -6.00
C GLU A 69 19.02 -19.33 -6.09
N GLY A 70 19.35 -19.70 -7.33
CA GLY A 70 20.38 -20.69 -7.61
C GLY A 70 21.75 -20.05 -7.56
N HIS A 71 22.48 -20.21 -6.46
CA HIS A 71 23.93 -20.02 -6.47
C HIS A 71 24.63 -21.34 -6.74
N LEU A 72 25.82 -21.29 -7.35
CA LEU A 72 26.60 -22.44 -7.87
C LEU A 72 26.73 -23.64 -6.90
N LEU A 73 26.53 -23.46 -5.60
CA LEU A 73 26.61 -24.51 -4.58
C LEU A 73 25.52 -24.47 -3.50
N ARG A 74 24.55 -23.55 -3.56
CA ARG A 74 23.45 -23.44 -2.56
C ARG A 74 22.18 -22.91 -3.21
N SER A 75 21.07 -23.51 -2.82
CA SER A 75 19.72 -23.02 -3.09
C SER A 75 19.06 -22.85 -1.74
N GLU A 76 18.75 -21.61 -1.39
CA GLU A 76 18.14 -21.26 -0.11
C GLU A 76 16.71 -20.76 -0.37
N GLN A 77 15.79 -21.08 0.54
CA GLN A 77 14.44 -20.51 0.59
C GLN A 77 14.40 -19.56 1.77
N ARG A 78 13.71 -18.42 1.61
CA ARG A 78 13.59 -17.41 2.67
C ARG A 78 12.88 -17.95 3.91
N TYR A 79 11.78 -18.67 3.70
CA TYR A 79 10.96 -19.27 4.75
C TYR A 79 10.86 -20.79 4.54
N PRO A 80 11.90 -21.56 4.89
CA PRO A 80 11.86 -23.01 4.76
C PRO A 80 10.76 -23.61 5.65
N ASP A 81 10.26 -24.78 5.26
CA ASP A 81 9.34 -25.62 6.05
C ASP A 81 7.93 -25.04 6.33
N LEU A 82 7.54 -23.94 5.67
CA LEU A 82 6.15 -23.50 5.71
C LEU A 82 5.22 -24.52 5.01
N PRO A 83 4.10 -24.93 5.63
CA PRO A 83 3.14 -25.85 5.00
C PRO A 83 2.24 -25.16 3.95
N TYR A 84 2.56 -23.93 3.57
CA TYR A 84 1.85 -23.11 2.59
C TYR A 84 2.83 -22.17 1.85
N PRO A 85 2.47 -21.67 0.66
CA PRO A 85 3.29 -20.69 -0.06
C PRO A 85 3.26 -19.32 0.63
N PRO A 86 4.40 -18.61 0.79
CA PRO A 86 4.42 -17.25 1.34
C PRO A 86 3.49 -16.24 0.62
N ALA A 87 3.24 -16.42 -0.68
CA ALA A 87 2.31 -15.61 -1.45
C ALA A 87 0.89 -15.54 -0.85
N MET A 88 0.49 -16.53 -0.05
CA MET A 88 -0.77 -16.53 0.68
C MET A 88 -0.97 -15.27 1.52
N ALA A 89 0.09 -14.68 2.07
CA ALA A 89 -0.01 -13.45 2.85
C ALA A 89 -0.47 -12.25 2.00
N PHE A 90 0.09 -12.08 0.80
CA PHE A 90 -0.28 -10.99 -0.11
C PHE A 90 -1.72 -11.17 -0.65
N PHE A 91 -2.08 -12.39 -1.01
CA PHE A 91 -3.46 -12.69 -1.38
C PHE A 91 -4.42 -12.45 -0.21
N ALA A 92 -4.07 -12.82 1.03
CA ALA A 92 -4.91 -12.56 2.19
C ALA A 92 -5.16 -11.07 2.41
N GLN A 93 -4.12 -10.22 2.28
CA GLN A 93 -4.26 -8.77 2.37
C GLN A 93 -5.25 -8.24 1.33
N THR A 94 -5.05 -8.58 0.06
CA THR A 94 -5.88 -8.08 -1.05
C THR A 94 -7.32 -8.63 -1.01
N PHE A 95 -7.52 -9.91 -0.69
CA PHE A 95 -8.86 -10.49 -0.52
C PHE A 95 -9.62 -9.88 0.66
N TRP A 96 -8.95 -9.66 1.80
CA TRP A 96 -9.58 -9.05 2.96
C TRP A 96 -9.97 -7.61 2.70
N LEU A 97 -9.10 -6.82 2.07
CA LEU A 97 -9.40 -5.44 1.67
C LEU A 97 -10.55 -5.41 0.66
N ALA A 98 -10.50 -6.25 -0.37
CA ALA A 98 -11.55 -6.33 -1.39
C ALA A 98 -12.93 -6.65 -0.78
N LYS A 99 -12.97 -7.50 0.25
CA LYS A 99 -14.20 -7.87 0.95
C LYS A 99 -14.73 -6.75 1.85
N ASN A 100 -13.84 -5.99 2.48
CA ASN A 100 -14.19 -5.08 3.58
C ASN A 100 -14.13 -3.60 3.21
N ALA A 101 -13.76 -3.26 1.98
CA ALA A 101 -13.60 -1.89 1.50
C ALA A 101 -14.84 -1.01 1.76
N GLU A 102 -16.04 -1.53 1.51
CA GLU A 102 -17.29 -0.78 1.76
C GLU A 102 -17.50 -0.49 3.24
N ALA A 103 -17.35 -1.50 4.12
CA ALA A 103 -17.53 -1.37 5.56
C ALA A 103 -16.53 -0.37 6.18
N LEU A 104 -15.30 -0.33 5.66
CA LEU A 104 -14.23 0.57 6.10
C LEU A 104 -14.18 1.89 5.33
N GLN A 105 -15.15 2.12 4.43
CA GLN A 105 -15.24 3.32 3.59
C GLN A 105 -13.98 3.59 2.75
N VAL A 106 -13.24 2.55 2.35
CA VAL A 106 -11.94 2.65 1.65
C VAL A 106 -12.10 3.38 0.32
N PRO A 107 -11.48 4.55 0.10
CA PRO A 107 -11.50 5.24 -1.20
C PRO A 107 -10.54 4.62 -2.21
N LEU A 108 -9.36 4.23 -1.74
CA LEU A 108 -8.39 3.43 -2.47
C LEU A 108 -7.41 2.78 -1.48
N VAL A 109 -6.77 1.70 -1.91
CA VAL A 109 -5.60 1.09 -1.25
C VAL A 109 -4.33 1.77 -1.74
N VAL A 110 -3.32 1.92 -0.87
CA VAL A 110 -2.04 2.55 -1.20
C VAL A 110 -0.93 1.51 -1.05
N HIS A 111 -0.35 1.06 -2.15
CA HIS A 111 0.84 0.21 -2.13
C HIS A 111 2.09 1.08 -2.11
N LEU A 112 2.96 0.88 -1.12
CA LEU A 112 4.06 1.79 -0.81
C LEU A 112 5.37 1.50 -1.54
N GLY A 113 5.39 0.50 -2.42
CA GLY A 113 6.57 0.14 -3.22
C GLY A 113 7.12 -1.21 -2.80
N ASP A 114 8.22 -1.61 -3.43
CA ASP A 114 8.84 -2.92 -3.23
C ASP A 114 7.81 -4.06 -3.37
N VAL A 115 7.28 -4.15 -4.58
CA VAL A 115 6.24 -5.09 -4.98
C VAL A 115 6.83 -6.48 -5.19
N VAL A 116 8.05 -6.56 -5.73
CA VAL A 116 8.81 -7.79 -5.95
C VAL A 116 10.19 -7.68 -5.34
N GLU A 117 10.82 -8.81 -4.98
CA GLU A 117 12.15 -8.82 -4.35
C GLU A 117 13.25 -8.70 -5.41
N ASN A 118 12.99 -9.32 -6.56
CA ASN A 118 13.90 -9.38 -7.69
C ASN A 118 13.18 -8.98 -8.96
N SER A 119 13.38 -7.74 -9.40
CA SER A 119 12.79 -7.17 -10.63
C SER A 119 13.04 -7.98 -11.91
N THR A 120 14.03 -8.88 -11.92
CA THR A 120 14.34 -9.75 -13.06
C THR A 120 13.64 -11.11 -13.03
N VAL A 121 12.84 -11.42 -12.01
CA VAL A 121 12.18 -12.72 -11.83
C VAL A 121 10.70 -12.60 -12.15
N ALA A 122 10.32 -12.98 -13.37
CA ALA A 122 8.95 -12.87 -13.89
C ALA A 122 7.87 -13.50 -13.00
N SER A 123 8.16 -14.62 -12.32
CA SER A 123 7.19 -15.28 -11.43
C SER A 123 6.79 -14.43 -10.23
N GLN A 124 7.67 -13.53 -9.77
CA GLN A 124 7.35 -12.61 -8.68
C GLN A 124 6.37 -11.53 -9.13
N TRP A 125 6.57 -10.98 -10.33
CA TRP A 125 5.62 -10.06 -10.96
C TRP A 125 4.27 -10.70 -11.24
N GLN A 126 4.25 -11.95 -11.71
CA GLN A 126 3.01 -12.73 -11.86
C GLN A 126 2.28 -12.88 -10.52
N THR A 127 3.02 -13.17 -9.45
CA THR A 127 2.47 -13.28 -8.08
C THR A 127 1.85 -11.99 -7.58
N ALA A 128 2.61 -10.89 -7.63
CA ALA A 128 2.12 -9.58 -7.20
C ALA A 128 0.94 -9.11 -8.06
N SER A 129 1.04 -9.24 -9.39
CA SER A 129 -0.02 -8.89 -10.32
C SER A 129 -1.31 -9.67 -10.03
N GLY A 130 -1.20 -10.97 -9.74
CA GLY A 130 -2.31 -11.84 -9.38
C GLY A 130 -2.97 -11.47 -8.05
N ALA A 131 -2.19 -11.08 -7.04
CA ALA A 131 -2.70 -10.60 -5.76
C ALA A 131 -3.48 -9.28 -5.94
N MET A 132 -2.87 -8.28 -6.57
CA MET A 132 -3.48 -6.96 -6.80
C MET A 132 -4.72 -7.03 -7.69
N ARG A 133 -4.78 -7.97 -8.65
CA ARG A 133 -5.96 -8.22 -9.48
C ARG A 133 -7.22 -8.55 -8.68
N THR A 134 -7.06 -9.09 -7.46
CA THR A 134 -8.20 -9.34 -6.55
C THR A 134 -8.97 -8.05 -6.21
N LEU A 135 -8.26 -6.92 -6.06
CA LEU A 135 -8.88 -5.62 -5.81
C LEU A 135 -9.65 -5.15 -7.05
N GLU A 136 -9.04 -5.30 -8.23
CA GLU A 136 -9.61 -4.91 -9.54
C GLU A 136 -10.91 -5.68 -9.82
N GLU A 137 -10.91 -6.99 -9.60
CA GLU A 137 -12.08 -7.86 -9.79
C GLU A 137 -13.25 -7.50 -8.86
N ARG A 138 -12.98 -6.78 -7.76
CA ARG A 138 -13.99 -6.30 -6.81
C ARG A 138 -14.23 -4.79 -6.93
N GLY A 139 -13.60 -4.12 -7.88
CA GLY A 139 -13.74 -2.68 -8.09
C GLY A 139 -13.22 -1.82 -6.94
N VAL A 140 -12.27 -2.32 -6.15
CA VAL A 140 -11.60 -1.55 -5.10
C VAL A 140 -10.38 -0.86 -5.71
N PRO A 141 -10.36 0.48 -5.82
CA PRO A 141 -9.24 1.19 -6.44
C PRO A 141 -7.97 1.04 -5.62
N TYR A 142 -6.82 1.13 -6.28
CA TYR A 142 -5.54 1.25 -5.61
C TYR A 142 -4.59 2.21 -6.34
N SER A 143 -3.60 2.71 -5.62
CA SER A 143 -2.40 3.35 -6.15
C SER A 143 -1.20 2.47 -5.84
N ILE A 144 -0.17 2.53 -6.68
CA ILE A 144 1.04 1.74 -6.50
C ILE A 144 2.24 2.53 -7.02
N VAL A 145 3.29 2.57 -6.21
CA VAL A 145 4.60 3.15 -6.57
C VAL A 145 5.61 2.03 -6.72
N THR A 146 6.73 2.32 -7.39
CA THR A 146 7.92 1.45 -7.37
C THR A 146 8.61 1.57 -6.01
N GLY A 147 9.35 0.55 -5.59
CA GLY A 147 10.51 0.66 -4.68
C GLY A 147 11.83 0.35 -5.37
N GLU A 148 12.93 0.25 -4.62
CA GLU A 148 14.23 -0.05 -5.20
C GLU A 148 14.35 -1.49 -5.73
N ARG A 149 13.55 -2.42 -5.23
CA ARG A 149 13.57 -3.84 -5.66
C ARG A 149 12.80 -4.08 -6.94
N ASP A 150 11.92 -3.16 -7.29
CA ASP A 150 11.08 -3.18 -8.49
C ASP A 150 11.83 -2.76 -9.77
N VAL A 151 13.09 -2.30 -9.64
CA VAL A 151 13.88 -1.74 -10.75
C VAL A 151 15.25 -2.41 -10.86
N ARG A 152 15.81 -2.52 -12.07
CA ARG A 152 17.09 -3.21 -12.28
C ARG A 152 18.31 -2.39 -11.87
N SER A 153 18.16 -1.09 -11.66
CA SER A 153 19.22 -0.20 -11.17
C SER A 153 18.66 0.79 -10.16
N ALA A 154 18.71 0.39 -8.89
CA ALA A 154 18.16 1.16 -7.79
C ALA A 154 18.60 2.63 -7.80
N ALA A 155 19.90 2.92 -7.87
CA ALA A 155 20.40 4.29 -7.74
C ALA A 155 20.08 5.24 -8.92
N THR A 156 19.31 4.82 -9.93
CA THR A 156 19.01 5.64 -11.11
C THR A 156 17.67 6.34 -11.02
N ALA A 157 17.61 7.58 -11.47
CA ALA A 157 16.34 8.30 -11.64
C ALA A 157 15.48 7.59 -12.68
N ASP A 158 14.16 7.73 -12.56
CA ASP A 158 13.19 7.06 -13.42
C ASP A 158 13.47 7.23 -14.93
N ASP A 159 14.00 8.38 -15.35
CA ASP A 159 14.34 8.72 -16.73
C ASP A 159 15.58 8.02 -17.31
N GLN A 160 16.42 7.45 -16.45
CA GLN A 160 17.65 6.74 -16.78
C GLN A 160 17.55 5.21 -16.65
N ARG A 161 16.36 4.71 -16.30
CA ARG A 161 16.11 3.29 -16.08
C ARG A 161 16.21 2.43 -17.34
N SER A 162 16.49 1.15 -17.09
CA SER A 162 16.56 0.14 -18.14
C SER A 162 15.22 0.01 -18.86
N PHE A 163 15.26 -0.14 -20.18
CA PHE A 163 14.06 -0.49 -20.95
C PHE A 163 13.54 -1.91 -20.63
N LEU A 164 14.33 -2.71 -19.89
CA LEU A 164 13.98 -4.03 -19.39
C LEU A 164 13.31 -4.00 -18.01
N ASP A 165 13.07 -2.82 -17.42
CA ASP A 165 12.32 -2.73 -16.18
C ASP A 165 10.84 -3.06 -16.45
N GLU A 166 10.29 -3.99 -15.66
CA GLU A 166 9.01 -4.63 -15.92
C GLU A 166 7.85 -4.00 -15.14
N PHE A 167 8.12 -3.09 -14.18
CA PHE A 167 7.07 -2.49 -13.34
C PHE A 167 5.92 -1.89 -14.17
N LYS A 168 6.23 -1.08 -15.19
CA LYS A 168 5.21 -0.45 -16.06
C LYS A 168 4.42 -1.48 -16.89
N ASP A 169 4.99 -2.65 -17.17
CA ASP A 169 4.32 -3.70 -17.93
C ASP A 169 3.27 -4.41 -17.07
N HIS A 170 3.46 -4.39 -15.74
CA HIS A 170 2.54 -4.96 -14.76
C HIS A 170 1.60 -3.94 -14.12
N PHE A 171 2.03 -2.70 -13.92
CA PHE A 171 1.34 -1.67 -13.13
C PHE A 171 1.33 -0.28 -13.81
N GLY A 172 1.59 -0.21 -15.11
CA GLY A 172 1.59 1.04 -15.86
C GLY A 172 0.19 1.61 -16.14
N PRO A 173 0.13 2.74 -16.90
CA PRO A 173 -1.07 3.55 -17.07
C PRO A 173 -2.29 2.81 -17.63
N GLN A 174 -2.06 1.81 -18.49
CA GLN A 174 -3.15 1.00 -19.06
C GLN A 174 -3.93 0.25 -17.98
N ARG A 175 -3.23 -0.28 -16.97
CA ARG A 175 -3.83 -0.97 -15.83
C ARG A 175 -4.33 0.02 -14.79
N ALA A 176 -3.60 1.10 -14.55
CA ALA A 176 -4.02 2.17 -13.65
C ALA A 176 -5.37 2.80 -14.09
N ALA A 177 -5.64 2.85 -15.40
CA ALA A 177 -6.92 3.30 -15.95
C ALA A 177 -8.14 2.44 -15.55
N TRP A 178 -7.94 1.24 -14.98
CA TRP A 178 -9.03 0.44 -14.41
C TRP A 178 -9.49 0.95 -13.04
N GLN A 179 -8.68 1.78 -12.38
CA GLN A 179 -8.99 2.32 -11.06
C GLN A 179 -9.90 3.53 -11.21
N SER A 180 -11.05 3.53 -10.55
CA SER A 180 -12.04 4.62 -10.68
C SER A 180 -11.56 5.97 -10.15
N THR A 181 -10.48 5.97 -9.35
CA THR A 181 -9.85 7.18 -8.81
C THR A 181 -8.71 7.71 -9.66
N TYR A 182 -8.22 6.94 -10.66
CA TYR A 182 -7.07 7.32 -11.47
C TYR A 182 -7.39 8.50 -12.39
N VAL A 183 -6.52 9.50 -12.39
CA VAL A 183 -6.65 10.72 -13.20
C VAL A 183 -5.60 10.79 -14.29
N GLY A 184 -4.40 10.29 -14.01
CA GLY A 184 -3.29 10.34 -14.95
C GLY A 184 -1.99 9.81 -14.38
N SER A 185 -0.98 9.77 -15.23
CA SER A 185 0.38 9.37 -14.89
C SER A 185 1.37 10.38 -15.44
N ASP A 186 2.59 10.32 -14.91
CA ASP A 186 3.72 11.01 -15.50
C ASP A 186 4.00 10.48 -16.93
N PRO A 187 4.81 11.18 -17.74
CA PRO A 187 5.11 10.77 -19.11
C PRO A 187 5.69 9.36 -19.26
N ARG A 188 6.29 8.80 -18.20
CA ARG A 188 6.87 7.45 -18.22
C ARG A 188 5.91 6.37 -17.73
N GLY A 189 4.81 6.75 -17.08
CA GLY A 189 3.82 5.83 -16.55
C GLY A 189 4.23 5.11 -15.26
N LEU A 190 5.15 5.71 -14.50
CA LEU A 190 5.71 5.17 -13.25
C LEU A 190 5.17 5.89 -12.01
N SER A 191 4.66 7.11 -12.17
CA SER A 191 3.95 7.86 -11.15
C SER A 191 2.48 8.02 -11.53
N GLN A 192 1.60 8.16 -10.55
CA GLN A 192 0.15 8.18 -10.71
C GLN A 192 -0.46 9.32 -9.88
N VAL A 193 -1.50 9.95 -10.41
CA VAL A 193 -2.38 10.85 -9.64
C VAL A 193 -3.75 10.22 -9.54
N HIS A 194 -4.28 10.24 -8.32
CA HIS A 194 -5.64 9.79 -8.02
C HIS A 194 -6.43 10.91 -7.34
N LEU A 195 -7.70 11.03 -7.73
CA LEU A 195 -8.68 11.88 -7.06
C LEU A 195 -9.80 11.02 -6.48
N PHE A 196 -10.18 11.32 -5.24
CA PHE A 196 -11.32 10.67 -4.60
C PHE A 196 -12.05 11.64 -3.68
N GLN A 197 -13.27 11.27 -3.31
CA GLN A 197 -14.08 12.05 -2.38
C GLN A 197 -14.58 11.19 -1.23
N ARG A 198 -14.62 11.79 -0.04
CA ARG A 198 -15.30 11.24 1.13
C ARG A 198 -16.04 12.33 1.86
N TYR A 199 -17.31 12.05 2.17
CA TYR A 199 -18.23 13.01 2.76
C TYR A 199 -18.30 14.35 2.01
N GLY A 200 -18.09 14.36 0.69
CA GLY A 200 -18.05 15.60 -0.11
C GLY A 200 -16.73 16.37 -0.08
N GLN A 201 -15.75 15.98 0.76
CA GLN A 201 -14.39 16.51 0.71
C GLN A 201 -13.58 15.76 -0.35
N SER A 202 -12.94 16.51 -1.25
CA SER A 202 -12.01 15.98 -2.25
C SER A 202 -10.61 15.83 -1.67
N PHE A 203 -9.91 14.79 -2.12
CA PHE A 203 -8.51 14.52 -1.80
C PHE A 203 -7.76 14.17 -3.08
N LEU A 204 -6.52 14.61 -3.14
CA LEU A 204 -5.56 14.23 -4.17
C LEU A 204 -4.53 13.28 -3.55
N LEU A 205 -4.28 12.15 -4.20
CA LEU A 205 -3.16 11.28 -3.87
C LEU A 205 -2.18 11.29 -5.04
N LEU A 206 -0.96 11.74 -4.76
CA LEU A 206 0.13 11.83 -5.73
C LEU A 206 1.15 10.74 -5.40
N ALA A 207 1.08 9.64 -6.15
CA ALA A 207 1.95 8.47 -6.01
C ALA A 207 3.13 8.63 -6.95
N LEU A 208 4.31 8.90 -6.39
CA LEU A 208 5.54 9.13 -7.12
C LEU A 208 6.43 7.90 -7.07
N ASP A 209 7.08 7.67 -8.19
CA ASP A 209 8.23 6.81 -8.32
C ASP A 209 9.25 6.99 -7.16
N TRP A 210 9.99 5.93 -6.81
CA TRP A 210 10.90 5.96 -5.66
C TRP A 210 12.12 6.89 -5.85
N SER A 211 12.47 7.16 -7.10
CA SER A 211 13.62 7.96 -7.53
C SER A 211 13.18 8.83 -8.72
N PRO A 212 12.32 9.84 -8.48
CA PRO A 212 11.72 10.62 -9.56
C PRO A 212 12.76 11.56 -10.18
N SER A 213 12.79 11.64 -11.51
CA SER A 213 13.60 12.64 -12.24
C SER A 213 13.03 14.05 -12.13
N GLU A 214 13.81 15.05 -12.56
CA GLU A 214 13.32 16.43 -12.67
C GLU A 214 12.09 16.56 -13.58
N ALA A 215 11.96 15.72 -14.62
CA ALA A 215 10.78 15.72 -15.48
C ALA A 215 9.53 15.24 -14.72
N THR A 216 9.67 14.20 -13.91
CA THR A 216 8.60 13.69 -13.04
C THR A 216 8.24 14.68 -11.94
N LEU A 217 9.23 15.35 -11.33
CA LEU A 217 9.01 16.41 -10.35
C LEU A 217 8.29 17.63 -10.95
N ALA A 218 8.64 18.00 -12.19
CA ALA A 218 7.96 19.08 -12.91
C ALA A 218 6.50 18.71 -13.23
N TRP A 219 6.25 17.46 -13.65
CA TRP A 219 4.89 16.94 -13.84
C TRP A 219 4.10 16.96 -12.52
N ALA A 220 4.70 16.47 -11.43
CA ALA A 220 4.11 16.47 -10.10
C ALA A 220 3.73 17.88 -9.63
N GLN A 221 4.62 18.86 -9.85
CA GLN A 221 4.34 20.27 -9.56
C GLN A 221 3.16 20.78 -10.38
N ALA A 222 3.11 20.49 -11.68
CA ALA A 222 1.99 20.92 -12.54
C ALA A 222 0.65 20.34 -12.07
N VAL A 223 0.63 19.08 -11.63
CA VAL A 223 -0.56 18.45 -11.02
C VAL A 223 -0.98 19.17 -9.75
N LEU A 224 -0.04 19.50 -8.86
CA LEU A 224 -0.34 20.25 -7.64
C LEU A 224 -0.88 21.64 -7.95
N ASP A 225 -0.30 22.35 -8.92
CA ASP A 225 -0.74 23.69 -9.35
C ASP A 225 -2.17 23.66 -9.93
N GLU A 226 -2.49 22.67 -10.78
CA GLU A 226 -3.82 22.47 -11.38
C GLU A 226 -4.88 22.17 -10.30
N HIS A 227 -4.47 21.47 -9.24
CA HIS A 227 -5.34 21.07 -8.13
C HIS A 227 -5.03 21.83 -6.83
N SER A 228 -4.61 23.09 -6.94
CA SER A 228 -4.13 23.90 -5.79
C SER A 228 -5.13 24.13 -4.65
N HIS A 229 -6.39 23.76 -4.88
CA HIS A 229 -7.51 23.83 -3.93
C HIS A 229 -7.91 22.45 -3.36
N ILE A 230 -7.11 21.41 -3.57
CA ILE A 230 -7.40 20.06 -3.09
C ILE A 230 -6.28 19.61 -2.15
N PRO A 231 -6.58 19.22 -0.89
CA PRO A 231 -5.57 18.69 0.00
C PRO A 231 -4.94 17.42 -0.59
N ALA A 232 -3.62 17.36 -0.58
CA ALA A 232 -2.80 16.34 -1.21
C ALA A 232 -2.10 15.44 -0.19
N ILE A 233 -2.15 14.14 -0.49
CA ILE A 233 -1.37 13.08 0.13
C ILE A 233 -0.27 12.70 -0.86
N LEU A 234 1.00 12.85 -0.48
CA LEU A 234 2.13 12.48 -1.32
C LEU A 234 2.65 11.10 -0.90
N VAL A 235 2.76 10.18 -1.85
CA VAL A 235 3.26 8.82 -1.63
C VAL A 235 4.51 8.63 -2.44
N SER A 236 5.58 8.13 -1.82
CA SER A 236 6.76 7.61 -2.51
C SER A 236 7.41 6.59 -1.60
N HIS A 237 8.07 5.58 -2.16
CA HIS A 237 8.60 4.47 -1.38
C HIS A 237 9.59 4.93 -0.29
N ASN A 238 10.39 5.95 -0.58
CA ASN A 238 11.44 6.39 0.34
C ASN A 238 11.33 7.92 0.59
N ILE A 239 10.86 8.30 1.79
CA ILE A 239 10.74 9.72 2.19
C ILE A 239 11.32 9.93 3.59
N LEU A 240 10.88 9.12 4.53
CA LEU A 240 11.20 9.20 5.94
C LEU A 240 11.86 7.89 6.39
N ARG A 241 12.79 7.97 7.32
CA ARG A 241 13.39 6.81 7.99
C ARG A 241 13.48 7.03 9.49
N ARG A 242 13.74 5.97 10.22
CA ARG A 242 14.13 6.02 11.63
C ARG A 242 15.65 5.89 11.72
N ASN A 243 16.33 6.85 12.35
CA ASN A 243 17.78 6.72 12.59
C ASN A 243 18.09 5.74 13.73
N ALA A 244 19.37 5.50 13.99
CA ALA A 244 19.83 4.54 14.99
C ALA A 244 19.32 4.85 16.41
N GLU A 245 19.02 6.11 16.71
CA GLU A 245 18.47 6.57 17.98
C GLU A 245 16.94 6.46 18.05
N GLY A 246 16.28 5.96 17.01
CA GLY A 246 14.84 5.84 16.95
C GLY A 246 14.12 7.14 16.58
N VAL A 247 14.82 8.15 16.05
CA VAL A 247 14.26 9.45 15.68
C VAL A 247 13.91 9.44 14.19
N ALA A 248 12.73 9.96 13.86
CA ALA A 248 12.29 10.13 12.49
C ALA A 248 13.06 11.26 11.78
N GLU A 249 13.57 11.00 10.58
CA GLU A 249 14.27 11.98 9.75
C GLU A 249 14.08 11.71 8.26
N LEU A 250 14.30 12.72 7.42
CA LEU A 250 14.24 12.57 5.97
C LEU A 250 15.27 11.55 5.49
N SER A 251 14.81 10.54 4.78
CA SER A 251 15.66 9.44 4.33
C SER A 251 16.63 9.87 3.23
N ARG A 252 17.91 9.56 3.46
CA ARG A 252 19.00 9.74 2.49
C ARG A 252 19.48 8.40 1.92
N GLU A 253 18.80 7.32 2.27
CA GLU A 253 19.12 5.98 1.80
C GLU A 253 18.74 5.86 0.31
N GLY A 254 19.48 5.03 -0.43
CA GLY A 254 19.28 4.89 -1.88
C GLY A 254 19.47 6.20 -2.67
N SER A 255 18.42 6.66 -3.33
CA SER A 255 18.40 7.84 -4.21
C SER A 255 18.33 9.19 -3.47
N ALA A 256 18.30 9.17 -2.13
CA ALA A 256 18.10 10.36 -1.30
C ALA A 256 16.82 11.15 -1.67
N SER A 257 15.76 10.42 -2.02
CA SER A 257 14.47 10.98 -2.43
C SER A 257 13.77 11.77 -1.32
N GLY A 258 14.00 11.47 -0.04
CA GLY A 258 13.41 12.22 1.08
C GLY A 258 13.71 13.72 1.05
N PRO A 259 14.98 14.15 1.14
CA PRO A 259 15.37 15.56 0.97
C PRO A 259 14.95 16.16 -0.36
N LEU A 260 15.06 15.40 -1.46
CA LEU A 260 14.65 15.87 -2.78
C LEU A 260 13.17 16.24 -2.81
N LEU A 261 12.30 15.32 -2.39
CA LEU A 261 10.85 15.54 -2.35
C LEU A 261 10.48 16.62 -1.35
N TRP A 262 11.14 16.67 -0.19
CA TRP A 262 10.95 17.74 0.79
C TRP A 262 11.20 19.12 0.18
N GLU A 263 12.37 19.29 -0.44
CA GLU A 263 12.82 20.56 -0.99
C GLU A 263 12.08 20.99 -2.25
N ARG A 264 11.71 20.04 -3.11
CA ARG A 264 11.15 20.33 -4.43
C ARG A 264 9.63 20.40 -4.44
N LEU A 265 8.95 19.61 -3.61
CA LEU A 265 7.49 19.49 -3.61
C LEU A 265 6.87 19.78 -2.25
N ILE A 266 7.24 19.03 -1.20
CA ILE A 266 6.45 19.00 0.05
C ILE A 266 6.46 20.35 0.77
N ARG A 267 7.62 20.95 1.02
CA ARG A 267 7.69 22.18 1.84
C ARG A 267 7.14 23.42 1.13
N ARG A 268 7.05 23.40 -0.19
CA ARG A 268 6.66 24.57 -1.00
C ARG A 268 5.18 24.57 -1.37
N ASN A 269 4.53 23.40 -1.34
CA ASN A 269 3.15 23.24 -1.76
C ASN A 269 2.25 23.07 -0.53
N ASP A 270 1.50 24.14 -0.20
CA ASP A 270 0.71 24.17 1.03
C ASP A 270 -0.35 23.07 1.12
N GLN A 271 -0.87 22.62 -0.01
CA GLN A 271 -1.87 21.57 -0.08
C GLN A 271 -1.37 20.20 0.36
N VAL A 272 -0.04 19.96 0.39
CA VAL A 272 0.52 18.70 0.89
C VAL A 272 0.43 18.69 2.41
N PHE A 273 -0.44 17.84 2.97
CA PHE A 273 -0.67 17.76 4.42
C PHE A 273 -0.20 16.43 5.02
N LEU A 274 -0.05 15.41 4.20
CA LEU A 274 0.31 14.06 4.59
C LEU A 274 1.30 13.46 3.59
N THR A 275 2.34 12.79 4.08
CA THR A 275 3.19 11.93 3.25
C THR A 275 3.19 10.50 3.76
N LEU A 276 3.24 9.53 2.84
CA LEU A 276 3.28 8.10 3.14
C LEU A 276 4.49 7.47 2.43
N SER A 277 5.32 6.73 3.17
CA SER A 277 6.47 5.99 2.62
C SER A 277 6.73 4.68 3.36
N ALA A 278 7.71 3.91 2.90
CA ALA A 278 8.17 2.67 3.50
C ALA A 278 9.72 2.60 3.46
N HIS A 279 10.32 1.54 2.91
CA HIS A 279 11.76 1.33 2.69
C HIS A 279 12.61 1.04 3.94
N ALA A 280 12.29 1.69 5.06
CA ALA A 280 13.07 1.59 6.29
C ALA A 280 12.31 0.85 7.38
N ASP A 281 12.98 -0.09 8.05
CA ASP A 281 12.41 -0.99 9.06
C ASP A 281 11.53 -0.29 10.12
N GLY A 282 10.33 -0.83 10.33
CA GLY A 282 9.42 -0.42 11.39
C GLY A 282 8.45 0.66 10.93
N ALA A 283 8.01 1.54 11.82
CA ALA A 283 7.31 2.75 11.39
C ALA A 283 8.04 3.99 11.90
N ALA A 284 7.68 5.15 11.37
CA ALA A 284 8.10 6.43 11.91
C ALA A 284 7.05 7.50 11.63
N HIS A 285 6.97 8.49 12.51
CA HIS A 285 6.20 9.71 12.29
C HIS A 285 7.01 10.93 12.66
N VAL A 286 6.90 11.97 11.84
CA VAL A 286 7.31 13.33 12.20
C VAL A 286 6.30 14.32 11.68
N ARG A 287 6.10 15.41 12.42
CA ARG A 287 5.38 16.59 11.95
C ARG A 287 6.38 17.70 11.65
N MET A 288 6.42 18.13 10.40
CA MET A 288 7.26 19.24 9.95
C MET A 288 6.40 20.42 9.51
N LEU A 289 6.95 21.63 9.51
CA LEU A 289 6.28 22.81 8.97
C LEU A 289 6.75 23.04 7.54
N ASN A 290 5.81 23.30 6.64
CA ASN A 290 6.11 23.79 5.30
C ASN A 290 6.53 25.28 5.33
N ASP A 291 6.92 25.83 4.18
CA ASP A 291 7.37 27.23 4.05
C ASP A 291 6.30 28.26 4.42
N LEU A 292 5.02 27.85 4.44
CA LEU A 292 3.87 28.69 4.82
C LEU A 292 3.52 28.56 6.30
N GLY A 293 4.23 27.72 7.05
CA GLY A 293 4.00 27.50 8.48
C GLY A 293 2.88 26.51 8.81
N HIS A 294 2.32 25.80 7.83
CA HIS A 294 1.34 24.74 8.06
C HIS A 294 2.01 23.37 8.22
N SER A 295 1.38 22.49 9.01
CA SER A 295 1.92 21.18 9.31
C SER A 295 1.79 20.20 8.13
N VAL A 296 2.83 19.41 7.96
CA VAL A 296 2.87 18.19 7.14
C VAL A 296 3.17 17.02 8.08
N ASP A 297 2.23 16.09 8.19
CA ASP A 297 2.45 14.83 8.88
C ASP A 297 3.10 13.84 7.93
N MET A 298 4.24 13.28 8.33
CA MET A 298 5.01 12.37 7.50
C MET A 298 5.04 11.01 8.19
N ILE A 299 4.50 9.99 7.54
CA ILE A 299 4.37 8.63 8.09
C ILE A 299 5.16 7.68 7.20
N MET A 300 5.98 6.85 7.83
CA MET A 300 6.64 5.71 7.20
C MET A 300 6.20 4.43 7.91
N VAL A 301 5.98 3.36 7.15
CA VAL A 301 5.69 2.02 7.69
C VAL A 301 6.25 0.94 6.77
N ASP A 302 6.95 -0.03 7.36
CA ASP A 302 7.51 -1.20 6.73
C ASP A 302 7.60 -2.38 7.72
N TYR A 303 7.04 -3.52 7.31
CA TYR A 303 7.00 -4.74 8.09
C TYR A 303 7.84 -5.88 7.49
N GLN A 304 8.59 -5.67 6.41
CA GLN A 304 9.25 -6.74 5.66
C GLN A 304 10.24 -7.55 6.52
N HIS A 305 10.90 -6.92 7.49
CA HIS A 305 11.86 -7.60 8.37
C HIS A 305 11.25 -8.16 9.66
N GLN A 306 9.92 -8.06 9.82
CA GLN A 306 9.20 -8.72 10.91
C GLN A 306 8.97 -10.21 10.59
N TYR A 307 8.40 -10.96 11.55
CA TYR A 307 8.23 -12.42 11.43
C TYR A 307 7.60 -12.81 10.10
N LEU A 308 8.24 -13.73 9.35
CA LEU A 308 7.78 -14.22 8.05
C LEU A 308 7.41 -13.09 7.06
N GLY A 309 8.23 -12.04 7.02
CA GLY A 309 8.00 -10.91 6.10
C GLY A 309 6.98 -9.92 6.62
N GLY A 310 6.71 -9.91 7.93
CA GLY A 310 5.54 -9.26 8.51
C GLY A 310 4.28 -10.10 8.48
N ASN A 311 4.33 -11.31 7.91
CA ASN A 311 3.25 -12.31 8.00
C ASN A 311 1.87 -11.76 7.60
N GLY A 312 1.82 -10.92 6.57
CA GLY A 312 0.63 -10.27 6.03
C GLY A 312 0.21 -8.98 6.74
N LEU A 313 1.05 -8.38 7.59
CA LEU A 313 0.76 -7.09 8.21
C LEU A 313 0.57 -5.99 7.16
N LEU A 314 -0.49 -5.21 7.35
CA LEU A 314 -0.76 -3.95 6.66
C LEU A 314 -1.09 -2.89 7.71
N GLN A 315 -1.05 -1.62 7.32
CA GLN A 315 -1.47 -0.52 8.22
C GLN A 315 -2.77 0.09 7.70
N LEU A 316 -3.77 0.20 8.58
CA LEU A 316 -5.02 0.89 8.29
C LEU A 316 -4.95 2.30 8.87
N LEU A 317 -4.99 3.31 8.01
CA LEU A 317 -4.93 4.72 8.39
C LEU A 317 -6.33 5.36 8.30
N GLU A 318 -6.97 5.61 9.43
CA GLU A 318 -8.29 6.23 9.51
C GLU A 318 -8.20 7.75 9.59
N LEU A 319 -8.79 8.43 8.61
CA LEU A 319 -9.03 9.87 8.65
C LEU A 319 -10.40 10.11 9.27
N ASP A 320 -10.42 10.54 10.52
CA ASP A 320 -11.63 10.90 11.26
C ASP A 320 -11.86 12.41 11.21
N LEU A 321 -12.62 12.81 10.19
CA LEU A 321 -12.92 14.22 9.92
C LEU A 321 -13.84 14.84 10.96
N ARG A 322 -14.57 14.03 11.75
CA ARG A 322 -15.43 14.54 12.83
C ARG A 322 -14.62 14.89 14.06
N HIS A 323 -13.73 14.00 14.45
CA HIS A 323 -12.99 14.12 15.69
C HIS A 323 -11.61 14.75 15.52
N ASN A 324 -11.27 15.20 14.30
CA ASN A 324 -9.99 15.83 13.98
C ASN A 324 -8.80 14.93 14.33
N ARG A 325 -8.88 13.67 13.88
CA ARG A 325 -7.88 12.64 14.16
C ARG A 325 -7.45 11.89 12.92
N LEU A 326 -6.19 11.48 12.93
CA LEU A 326 -5.62 10.49 12.04
C LEU A 326 -5.16 9.31 12.91
N GLY A 327 -5.84 8.17 12.80
CA GLY A 327 -5.56 6.97 13.58
C GLY A 327 -4.91 5.89 12.74
N ALA A 328 -3.98 5.14 13.29
CA ALA A 328 -3.37 3.99 12.63
C ALA A 328 -3.55 2.70 13.41
N LEU A 329 -3.79 1.60 12.69
CA LEU A 329 -3.88 0.24 13.22
C LEU A 329 -3.17 -0.73 12.29
N ALA A 330 -2.13 -1.39 12.78
CA ALA A 330 -1.56 -2.55 12.12
C ALA A 330 -2.47 -3.78 12.28
N LEU A 331 -2.67 -4.52 11.19
CA LEU A 331 -3.49 -5.73 11.14
C LEU A 331 -2.86 -6.72 10.16
N SER A 332 -2.80 -8.00 10.51
CA SER A 332 -2.47 -9.08 9.57
C SER A 332 -3.74 -9.84 9.19
N PRO A 333 -4.31 -9.58 7.99
CA PRO A 333 -5.37 -10.42 7.46
C PRO A 333 -4.99 -11.89 7.34
N TRP A 334 -3.73 -12.19 7.01
CA TRP A 334 -3.26 -13.57 6.86
C TRP A 334 -3.42 -14.39 8.14
N VAL A 335 -3.11 -13.79 9.30
CA VAL A 335 -3.24 -14.48 10.59
C VAL A 335 -4.67 -14.95 10.86
N LEU A 336 -5.71 -14.24 10.38
CA LEU A 336 -7.11 -14.67 10.51
C LEU A 336 -7.38 -16.02 9.83
N TRP A 337 -6.84 -16.23 8.62
CA TRP A 337 -6.95 -17.52 7.92
C TRP A 337 -5.98 -18.55 8.50
N LYS A 338 -4.74 -18.15 8.78
CA LYS A 338 -3.70 -19.05 9.30
C LYS A 338 -4.13 -19.75 10.59
N GLN A 339 -4.76 -19.03 11.52
CA GLN A 339 -5.32 -19.61 12.74
C GLN A 339 -6.34 -20.71 12.49
N GLN A 340 -7.13 -20.60 11.41
CA GLN A 340 -8.22 -21.53 11.09
C GLN A 340 -7.74 -22.72 10.27
N PHE A 341 -6.88 -22.48 9.28
CA PHE A 341 -6.54 -23.46 8.24
C PHE A 341 -5.13 -24.03 8.36
N TYR A 342 -4.24 -23.36 9.11
CA TYR A 342 -2.88 -23.81 9.38
C TYR A 342 -2.51 -23.73 10.87
N PRO A 343 -3.34 -24.26 11.79
CA PRO A 343 -3.10 -24.17 13.23
C PRO A 343 -1.76 -24.80 13.66
N GLN A 344 -1.28 -25.81 12.92
CA GLN A 344 0.02 -26.43 13.15
C GLN A 344 1.22 -25.51 12.88
N ALA A 345 1.04 -24.47 12.06
CA ALA A 345 2.06 -23.48 11.75
C ALA A 345 1.83 -22.15 12.49
N TYR A 346 0.78 -22.08 13.33
CA TYR A 346 0.49 -20.91 14.14
C TYR A 346 1.38 -20.88 15.38
N ARG A 347 2.08 -19.77 15.58
CA ARG A 347 2.99 -19.51 16.68
C ARG A 347 2.45 -18.35 17.52
N PRO A 348 1.97 -18.59 18.75
CA PRO A 348 1.42 -17.53 19.59
C PRO A 348 2.48 -16.51 20.00
N CYS A 349 2.09 -15.25 20.14
CA CYS A 349 2.96 -14.17 20.61
C CYS A 349 3.15 -14.19 22.12
N ALA A 350 4.38 -13.98 22.57
CA ALA A 350 4.70 -13.83 24.00
C ALA A 350 4.18 -12.51 24.60
N SER A 351 3.99 -11.49 23.76
CA SER A 351 3.48 -10.17 24.13
C SER A 351 2.54 -9.64 23.05
N PRO A 352 1.53 -8.83 23.43
CA PRO A 352 0.61 -8.24 22.47
C PRO A 352 1.25 -7.15 21.60
N GLN A 353 2.48 -6.70 21.87
CA GLN A 353 3.24 -5.76 21.03
C GLN A 353 4.23 -6.47 20.08
N ALA A 354 4.44 -7.78 20.23
CA ALA A 354 5.47 -8.51 19.50
C ALA A 354 5.17 -8.60 17.99
N LEU A 355 6.23 -8.47 17.19
CA LEU A 355 6.21 -8.60 15.73
C LEU A 355 7.28 -9.55 15.17
N GLY A 356 8.39 -9.74 15.88
CA GLY A 356 9.60 -10.33 15.30
C GLY A 356 9.61 -11.86 15.19
N ASP A 357 8.80 -12.58 15.96
CA ASP A 357 8.92 -14.04 16.06
C ASP A 357 7.60 -14.82 16.20
N CYS A 358 6.44 -14.19 15.95
CA CYS A 358 5.15 -14.81 16.22
C CYS A 358 4.04 -14.36 15.24
N ASP A 359 2.94 -15.12 15.25
CA ASP A 359 1.73 -14.80 14.49
C ASP A 359 0.91 -13.73 15.18
N GLN A 360 1.21 -12.47 14.84
CA GLN A 360 0.53 -11.31 15.38
C GLN A 360 -0.63 -10.87 14.49
N LEU A 361 -1.86 -10.97 15.00
CA LEU A 361 -3.06 -10.51 14.27
C LEU A 361 -3.15 -8.99 14.27
N MET A 362 -3.05 -8.37 15.45
CA MET A 362 -3.36 -6.96 15.63
C MET A 362 -2.52 -6.44 16.80
N PRO A 363 -1.23 -6.09 16.56
CA PRO A 363 -0.32 -5.72 17.64
C PRO A 363 -0.84 -4.48 18.37
N GLN A 364 -0.70 -4.44 19.69
CA GLN A 364 -0.95 -3.26 20.52
C GLN A 364 0.11 -2.18 20.26
N ALA A 365 -0.19 -0.95 20.68
CA ALA A 365 0.75 0.17 20.56
C ALA A 365 2.13 -0.19 21.13
N SER A 366 3.18 0.12 20.36
CA SER A 366 4.58 -0.01 20.76
C SER A 366 5.21 1.38 20.93
N PRO A 367 6.30 1.50 21.71
CA PRO A 367 7.17 2.68 21.65
C PRO A 367 7.66 2.87 20.20
N GLY A 368 7.58 4.09 19.68
CA GLY A 368 8.10 4.39 18.34
C GLY A 368 7.07 4.42 17.22
N TRP A 369 5.76 4.35 17.48
CA TRP A 369 4.72 4.47 16.44
C TRP A 369 4.55 3.26 15.49
N ASP A 370 5.09 2.08 15.81
CA ASP A 370 5.14 0.96 14.84
C ASP A 370 3.77 0.28 14.56
N ASN A 371 2.90 0.25 15.57
CA ASN A 371 1.74 -0.63 15.56
C ASN A 371 0.40 0.10 15.56
N ARG A 372 0.25 1.08 16.47
CA ARG A 372 -0.97 1.86 16.67
C ARG A 372 -0.61 3.24 17.17
N PHE A 373 -1.24 4.25 16.59
CA PHE A 373 -1.03 5.64 17.00
C PHE A 373 -2.21 6.52 16.62
N GLN A 374 -2.25 7.72 17.18
CA GLN A 374 -3.22 8.76 16.86
C GLN A 374 -2.51 10.10 16.76
N ILE A 375 -2.87 10.87 15.74
CA ILE A 375 -2.39 12.23 15.49
C ILE A 375 -3.59 13.15 15.50
N GLU A 376 -3.47 14.27 16.22
CA GLU A 376 -4.45 15.36 16.14
C GLU A 376 -4.24 16.15 14.86
N LEU A 377 -5.29 16.27 14.06
CA LEU A 377 -5.29 17.01 12.80
C LEU A 377 -6.62 17.73 12.66
N ASP A 378 -6.63 19.04 12.88
CA ASP A 378 -7.81 19.87 12.63
C ASP A 378 -8.00 20.03 11.12
N TYR A 379 -8.82 19.17 10.52
CA TYR A 379 -9.05 19.15 9.07
C TYR A 379 -9.69 20.44 8.59
N GLN A 380 -10.59 21.03 9.38
CA GLN A 380 -11.25 22.27 9.01
C GLN A 380 -10.25 23.42 8.94
N ALA A 381 -9.41 23.56 9.97
CA ALA A 381 -8.36 24.58 9.98
C ALA A 381 -7.30 24.29 8.91
N ARG A 382 -6.83 23.04 8.81
CA ARG A 382 -5.78 22.64 7.86
C ARG A 382 -6.19 22.85 6.40
N PHE A 383 -7.47 22.67 6.08
CA PHE A 383 -7.99 22.77 4.72
C PHE A 383 -8.66 24.11 4.40
N ALA A 384 -8.72 25.05 5.35
CA ALA A 384 -9.33 26.36 5.15
C ALA A 384 -8.68 27.17 4.02
N GLY A 385 -7.38 26.96 3.76
CA GLY A 385 -6.62 27.65 2.70
C GLY A 385 -6.93 27.20 1.27
N PHE A 386 -7.60 26.05 1.07
CA PHE A 386 -7.77 25.39 -0.24
C PHE A 386 -9.14 25.63 -0.88
N GLN A 387 -9.68 26.85 -0.86
CA GLN A 387 -11.12 27.12 -1.12
C GLN A 387 -12.08 26.49 -0.09
N GLY A 388 -11.57 25.92 0.99
CA GLY A 388 -12.30 25.60 2.22
C GLY A 388 -12.62 24.11 2.42
N TYR A 389 -12.76 23.74 3.70
CA TYR A 389 -13.25 22.43 4.12
C TYR A 389 -14.71 22.24 3.68
N SER A 390 -14.95 21.19 2.89
CA SER A 390 -16.23 20.94 2.22
C SER A 390 -16.97 19.69 2.71
N ALA A 391 -16.42 19.00 3.73
CA ALA A 391 -17.02 17.79 4.24
C ALA A 391 -18.41 18.02 4.84
N ARG A 392 -19.37 17.19 4.45
CA ARG A 392 -20.74 17.11 4.95
C ARG A 392 -20.88 15.84 5.76
N LEU A 393 -20.59 15.94 7.05
CA LEU A 393 -20.60 14.81 7.97
C LEU A 393 -22.05 14.44 8.36
N PRO A 394 -22.41 13.15 8.46
CA PRO A 394 -23.75 12.73 8.86
C PRO A 394 -24.16 13.25 10.24
N LEU A 395 -25.46 13.37 10.51
CA LEU A 395 -25.96 13.83 11.83
C LEU A 395 -25.85 12.76 12.94
N GLN A 396 -25.70 11.49 12.58
CA GLN A 396 -25.68 10.40 13.55
C GLN A 396 -24.34 10.31 14.30
N SER A 397 -24.44 10.15 15.62
CA SER A 397 -23.34 10.00 16.56
C SER A 397 -23.13 8.53 16.90
N GLY A 398 -22.32 7.82 16.10
CA GLY A 398 -21.55 6.70 16.64
C GLY A 398 -20.35 7.27 17.37
N THR A 399 -20.06 6.82 18.60
CA THR A 399 -18.90 7.32 19.36
C THR A 399 -17.59 6.64 18.95
N ALA A 400 -17.66 5.40 18.46
CA ALA A 400 -16.49 4.62 18.09
C ALA A 400 -16.08 4.86 16.62
N SER A 401 -14.80 5.12 16.41
CA SER A 401 -14.13 5.13 15.12
C SER A 401 -14.25 3.77 14.39
N LEU A 402 -14.02 3.75 13.07
CA LEU A 402 -14.05 2.51 12.28
C LEU A 402 -12.99 1.53 12.79
N LEU A 403 -11.80 2.02 13.16
CA LEU A 403 -10.74 1.18 13.71
C LEU A 403 -11.07 0.68 15.11
N GLU A 404 -11.77 1.43 15.96
CA GLU A 404 -12.24 0.93 17.27
C GLU A 404 -13.30 -0.16 17.12
N GLN A 405 -14.25 0.02 16.19
CA GLN A 405 -15.25 -1.00 15.88
C GLN A 405 -14.59 -2.28 15.34
N LEU A 406 -13.63 -2.13 14.43
CA LEU A 406 -12.84 -3.24 13.89
C LEU A 406 -12.07 -3.98 15.00
N GLN A 407 -11.39 -3.23 15.86
CA GLN A 407 -10.66 -3.79 17.01
C GLN A 407 -11.59 -4.58 17.93
N ALA A 408 -12.75 -4.03 18.27
CA ALA A 408 -13.73 -4.70 19.12
C ALA A 408 -14.27 -5.99 18.48
N GLN A 409 -14.45 -6.01 17.15
CA GLN A 409 -14.94 -7.19 16.44
C GLN A 409 -13.87 -8.30 16.34
N LEU A 410 -12.61 -7.94 16.11
CA LEU A 410 -11.50 -8.89 15.92
C LEU A 410 -10.73 -9.22 17.20
N ALA A 411 -11.05 -8.58 18.33
CA ALA A 411 -10.44 -8.91 19.61
C ALA A 411 -10.63 -10.41 19.93
N PRO A 412 -9.60 -11.09 20.47
CA PRO A 412 -9.75 -12.44 20.99
C PRO A 412 -10.90 -12.49 22.00
N ARG A 413 -11.84 -13.40 21.81
CA ARG A 413 -12.95 -13.63 22.76
C ARG A 413 -12.56 -14.54 23.90
#